data_AF-A0A524FGR1-F1
#
_entry.id   AF-A0A524FGR1-F1
#
_cell.length_a   1.000
_cell.length_b   1.000
_cell.length_c   1.000
_cell.angle_alpha   90.00
_cell.angle_beta   90.00
_cell.angle_gamma   90.00
#
_symmetry.space_group_name_H-M   'P 1'
#
loop_
_entity.id
_entity.type
_entity.pdbx_description
1 polymer ?
#
loop_
_entity_poly.entity_id
_entity_poly.type
_entity_poly.pdbx_seq_one_letter_code
_entity_poly.pdbx_strand_id
1 'polypeptide(L)'
;MEYNFYKYIKSECKIGIDKLPIWFKEVKYEGDEKEGSLSLHSQDEYDEYWGANAKMDIFWESKERGSFFFSKLVQQSIETYNAIGLVVTSKENTWHLSHEFVYWYGQRTRMLHKRQYPAKSIHGIFYCDMTERLINRHTE
;
A
#
# COMPACT_ATOMS: atom_id res chain seq x y z
N MET A 1 22.32 -13.51 -6.86
CA MET A 1 21.40 -12.87 -5.90
C MET A 1 20.28 -13.86 -5.65
N GLU A 2 20.30 -14.54 -4.51
CA GLU A 2 19.21 -15.45 -4.16
C GLU A 2 17.95 -14.62 -3.89
N TYR A 3 16.88 -14.94 -4.62
CA TYR A 3 15.60 -14.27 -4.46
C TYR A 3 14.96 -14.75 -3.15
N ASN A 4 15.25 -14.02 -2.07
CA ASN A 4 14.72 -14.22 -0.73
C ASN A 4 13.28 -13.71 -0.62
N PHE A 5 12.36 -14.33 -1.37
CA PHE A 5 10.93 -14.06 -1.28
C PHE A 5 10.19 -15.27 -0.71
N TYR A 6 9.14 -14.99 0.05
CA TYR A 6 8.18 -15.99 0.48
C TYR A 6 6.77 -15.54 0.11
N LYS A 7 5.86 -16.52 0.06
CA LYS A 7 4.44 -16.27 -0.12
C LYS A 7 3.82 -16.01 1.25
N TYR A 8 3.35 -14.81 1.47
CA TYR A 8 2.57 -14.47 2.66
C TYR A 8 1.08 -14.74 2.37
N ILE A 9 0.42 -15.48 3.26
CA ILE A 9 -1.00 -15.79 3.16
C ILE A 9 -1.62 -15.51 4.51
N LYS A 10 -2.65 -14.66 4.53
CA LYS A 10 -3.51 -14.45 5.70
C LYS A 10 -4.90 -14.98 5.35
N SER A 11 -5.20 -16.18 5.84
CA SER A 11 -6.45 -16.89 5.58
C SER A 11 -7.68 -16.14 6.08
N GLU A 12 -7.53 -15.40 7.17
CA GLU A 12 -8.58 -14.69 7.90
C GLU A 12 -9.24 -13.61 7.05
N CYS A 13 -8.48 -12.94 6.17
CA CYS A 13 -8.99 -11.92 5.25
C CYS A 13 -8.88 -12.32 3.76
N LYS A 14 -8.41 -13.53 3.46
CA LYS A 14 -8.14 -14.05 2.10
C LYS A 14 -7.19 -13.16 1.30
N ILE A 15 -6.18 -12.58 1.96
CA ILE A 15 -5.14 -11.78 1.32
C ILE A 15 -3.87 -12.61 1.18
N GLY A 16 -3.31 -12.61 -0.03
CA GLY A 16 -2.04 -13.26 -0.34
C GLY A 16 -1.07 -12.29 -1.02
N ILE A 17 0.19 -12.29 -0.59
CA ILE A 17 1.28 -11.57 -1.24
C ILE A 17 2.23 -12.64 -1.77
N ASP A 18 2.24 -12.85 -3.09
CA ASP A 18 2.98 -13.95 -3.70
C ASP A 18 4.50 -13.77 -3.63
N LYS A 19 4.99 -12.52 -3.62
CA LYS A 19 6.42 -12.19 -3.55
C LYS A 19 6.68 -11.15 -2.47
N LEU A 20 6.74 -11.59 -1.22
CA LEU A 20 7.13 -10.74 -0.09
C LEU A 20 8.59 -11.02 0.30
N PRO A 21 9.46 -10.00 0.47
CA PRO A 21 10.83 -10.25 0.90
C PRO A 21 10.86 -10.89 2.30
N ILE A 22 11.79 -11.83 2.54
CA ILE A 22 11.91 -12.59 3.80
C ILE A 22 12.10 -11.67 5.02
N TRP A 23 12.60 -10.46 4.81
CA TRP A 23 12.83 -9.46 5.85
C TRP A 23 11.56 -8.79 6.35
N PHE A 24 10.46 -8.83 5.58
CA PHE A 24 9.19 -8.24 6.00
C PHE A 24 8.49 -9.18 6.99
N LYS A 25 8.07 -8.62 8.13
CA LYS A 25 7.28 -9.33 9.12
C LYS A 25 5.99 -8.58 9.44
N GLU A 26 4.94 -9.33 9.72
CA GLU A 26 3.67 -8.79 10.21
C GLU A 26 3.91 -8.17 11.59
N VAL A 27 3.53 -6.90 11.71
CA VAL A 27 3.61 -6.15 12.97
C VAL A 27 2.21 -5.91 13.53
N LYS A 28 1.23 -5.73 12.65
CA LYS A 28 -0.14 -5.44 13.06
C LYS A 28 -1.13 -6.05 12.07
N TYR A 29 -2.19 -6.66 12.60
CA TYR A 29 -3.36 -7.11 11.86
C TYR A 29 -4.61 -6.76 12.68
N GLU A 30 -5.54 -6.04 12.07
CA GLU A 30 -6.85 -5.72 12.66
C GLU A 30 -7.92 -5.83 11.59
N GLY A 31 -9.02 -6.52 11.87
CA GLY A 31 -10.18 -6.61 10.97
C GLY A 31 -10.62 -8.03 10.63
N ASP A 32 -11.55 -8.11 9.70
CA ASP A 32 -12.20 -9.33 9.22
C ASP A 32 -12.12 -9.47 7.69
N GLU A 33 -12.93 -10.36 7.13
CA GLU A 33 -12.97 -10.60 5.68
C GLU A 33 -13.46 -9.39 4.85
N LYS A 34 -14.23 -8.48 5.46
CA LYS A 34 -14.85 -7.33 4.78
C LYS A 34 -14.04 -6.07 4.94
N GLU A 35 -13.49 -5.81 6.12
CA GLU A 35 -12.73 -4.61 6.41
C GLU A 35 -11.55 -4.89 7.33
N GLY A 36 -10.43 -4.21 7.09
CA GLY A 36 -9.28 -4.33 7.97
C GLY A 36 -8.02 -3.64 7.49
N SER A 37 -6.97 -3.82 8.29
CA SER A 37 -5.63 -3.30 8.07
C SER A 37 -4.57 -4.33 8.43
N LEU A 38 -3.48 -4.31 7.67
CA LEU A 38 -2.30 -5.14 7.83
C LEU A 38 -1.07 -4.27 7.66
N SER A 39 -0.19 -4.24 8.66
CA SER A 39 1.09 -3.53 8.62
C SER A 39 2.24 -4.53 8.66
N LEU A 40 3.11 -4.44 7.66
CA LEU A 40 4.31 -5.24 7.47
C LEU A 40 5.54 -4.33 7.50
N HIS A 41 6.54 -4.64 8.32
CA HIS A 41 7.77 -3.86 8.39
C HIS A 41 8.97 -4.70 7.99
N SER A 42 9.89 -4.12 7.22
CA SER A 42 11.21 -4.70 7.02
C SER A 42 11.98 -4.73 8.34
N GLN A 43 12.55 -5.89 8.66
CA GLN A 43 13.44 -6.11 9.80
C GLN A 43 14.92 -6.04 9.42
N ASP A 44 15.21 -5.74 8.15
CA ASP A 44 16.58 -5.58 7.67
C ASP A 44 16.95 -4.09 7.62
N GLU A 45 17.94 -3.72 8.42
CA GLU A 45 18.50 -2.36 8.48
C GLU A 45 19.42 -2.05 7.28
N TYR A 46 19.74 -3.06 6.46
CA TYR A 46 20.64 -2.95 5.32
C TYR A 46 19.96 -3.29 3.99
N ASP A 47 18.62 -3.35 3.94
CA ASP A 47 17.89 -3.61 2.70
C ASP A 47 18.13 -2.47 1.70
N GLU A 48 18.95 -2.72 0.68
CA GLU A 48 19.28 -1.75 -0.37
C GLU A 48 18.13 -1.54 -1.37
N TYR A 49 17.13 -2.43 -1.41
CA TYR A 49 16.02 -2.38 -2.35
C TYR A 49 14.83 -1.60 -1.81
N TRP A 50 14.41 -1.91 -0.58
CA TRP A 50 13.26 -1.30 0.06
C TRP A 50 13.66 -0.19 1.03
N GLY A 51 14.91 -0.20 1.50
CA GLY A 51 15.41 0.74 2.49
C GLY A 51 15.26 0.23 3.92
N ALA A 52 16.17 0.67 4.79
CA ALA A 52 16.14 0.39 6.21
C ALA A 52 14.81 0.89 6.82
N ASN A 53 14.05 0.00 7.47
CA ASN A 53 12.74 0.28 8.09
C ASN A 53 11.58 0.51 7.11
N ALA A 54 11.64 -0.03 5.89
CA ALA A 54 10.52 0.04 4.96
C ALA A 54 9.22 -0.47 5.60
N LYS A 55 8.13 0.27 5.41
CA LYS A 55 6.81 -0.06 5.93
C LYS A 55 5.84 -0.28 4.79
N MET A 56 5.07 -1.35 4.86
CA MET A 56 3.99 -1.62 3.95
C MET A 56 2.69 -1.76 4.73
N ASP A 57 1.76 -0.86 4.47
CA ASP A 57 0.42 -0.88 5.05
C ASP A 57 -0.58 -1.26 3.96
N ILE A 58 -1.43 -2.24 4.26
CA ILE A 58 -2.49 -2.71 3.37
C ILE A 58 -3.81 -2.55 4.12
N PHE A 59 -4.72 -1.80 3.54
CA PHE A 59 -6.09 -1.62 4.02
C PHE A 59 -7.03 -2.24 3.02
N TRP A 60 -8.07 -2.91 3.48
CA TRP A 60 -9.12 -3.42 2.62
C TRP A 60 -10.50 -3.06 3.16
N GLU A 61 -11.44 -2.85 2.25
CA GLU A 61 -12.83 -2.56 2.56
C GLU A 61 -13.73 -3.11 1.46
N SER A 62 -14.87 -3.70 1.83
CA SER A 62 -15.91 -4.09 0.90
C SER A 62 -16.72 -2.86 0.49
N LYS A 63 -16.81 -2.59 -0.82
CA LYS A 63 -17.56 -1.46 -1.39
C LYS A 63 -18.49 -1.93 -2.50
N GLU A 64 -19.79 -1.83 -2.26
CA GLU A 64 -20.83 -2.18 -3.23
C GLU A 64 -20.75 -1.30 -4.48
N ARG A 65 -20.83 -1.93 -5.66
CA ARG A 65 -20.65 -1.26 -6.96
C ARG A 65 -21.59 -0.07 -7.18
N GLY A 66 -22.84 -0.18 -6.72
CA GLY A 66 -23.88 0.83 -6.98
C GLY A 66 -23.62 2.20 -6.32
N SER A 67 -22.78 2.24 -5.28
CA SER A 67 -22.45 3.46 -4.54
C SER A 67 -20.99 3.92 -4.73
N PHE A 68 -20.23 3.18 -5.54
CA PHE A 68 -18.79 3.29 -5.58
C PHE A 68 -18.29 4.14 -6.77
N PHE A 69 -17.58 5.22 -6.44
CA PHE A 69 -16.90 6.08 -7.41
C PHE A 69 -15.40 6.03 -7.16
N PHE A 70 -14.69 5.17 -7.90
CA PHE A 70 -13.25 4.94 -7.71
C PHE A 70 -12.41 6.21 -7.86
N SER A 71 -12.69 7.01 -8.90
CA SER A 71 -11.98 8.26 -9.15
C SER A 71 -12.06 9.26 -7.99
N LYS A 72 -13.18 9.29 -7.26
CA LYS A 72 -13.37 10.13 -6.07
C LYS A 72 -12.49 9.66 -4.92
N LEU A 73 -12.39 8.35 -4.70
CA LEU A 73 -11.54 7.78 -3.64
C LEU A 73 -10.05 7.98 -3.92
N VAL A 74 -9.65 7.84 -5.18
CA VAL A 74 -8.27 8.16 -5.59
C VAL A 74 -7.94 9.62 -5.25
N GLN A 75 -8.83 10.54 -5.59
CA GLN A 75 -8.65 11.96 -5.31
C GLN A 75 -8.61 12.23 -3.79
N GLN A 76 -9.51 11.63 -3.01
CA GLN A 76 -9.54 11.74 -1.55
C GLN A 76 -8.27 11.19 -0.89
N SER A 77 -7.73 10.08 -1.40
CA SER A 77 -6.46 9.54 -0.94
C SER A 77 -5.33 10.54 -1.20
N ILE A 78 -5.21 11.06 -2.43
CA ILE A 78 -4.21 12.08 -2.78
C ILE A 78 -4.33 13.31 -1.86
N GLU A 79 -5.54 13.81 -1.62
CA GLU A 79 -5.78 14.94 -0.72
C GLU A 79 -5.35 14.65 0.72
N THR A 80 -5.64 13.43 1.21
CA THR A 80 -5.24 12.98 2.56
C THR A 80 -3.72 12.97 2.71
N TYR A 81 -2.98 12.46 1.72
CA TYR A 81 -1.52 12.43 1.77
C TYR A 81 -0.90 13.82 1.52
N ASN A 82 -1.48 14.63 0.63
CA ASN A 82 -1.10 16.02 0.45
C ASN A 82 -1.23 16.83 1.76
N ALA A 83 -2.27 16.57 2.56
CA ALA A 83 -2.45 17.22 3.87
C ALA A 83 -1.34 16.88 4.88
N ILE A 84 -0.67 15.73 4.71
CA ILE A 84 0.47 15.29 5.53
C ILE A 84 1.81 15.77 4.94
N GLY A 85 1.77 16.64 3.92
CA GLY A 85 2.93 17.26 3.29
C GLY A 85 3.63 16.37 2.26
N LEU A 86 2.93 15.37 1.73
CA LEU A 86 3.42 14.48 0.70
C LEU A 86 3.02 15.00 -0.68
N VAL A 87 3.99 15.22 -1.56
CA VAL A 87 3.75 15.74 -2.91
C VAL A 87 3.68 14.58 -3.89
N VAL A 88 2.55 14.41 -4.56
CA VAL A 88 2.38 13.40 -5.62
C VAL A 88 3.14 13.82 -6.87
N THR A 89 4.12 13.01 -7.29
CA THR A 89 4.99 13.29 -8.44
C THR A 89 4.47 12.69 -9.74
N SER A 90 3.86 11.51 -9.68
CA SER A 90 3.29 10.85 -10.85
C SER A 90 2.12 9.96 -10.44
N LYS A 91 1.14 9.85 -11.33
CA LYS A 91 -0.06 9.02 -11.16
C LYS A 91 -0.26 8.21 -12.42
N GLU A 92 -0.43 6.91 -12.25
CA GLU A 92 -0.71 5.97 -13.33
C GLU A 92 -2.02 5.23 -13.02
N ASN A 93 -2.85 5.08 -14.05
CA ASN A 93 -4.10 4.33 -13.98
C ASN A 93 -4.00 3.18 -14.97
N THR A 94 -4.30 1.98 -14.50
CA THR A 94 -4.46 0.79 -15.32
C THR A 94 -5.81 0.15 -15.01
N TRP A 95 -6.64 0.01 -16.03
CA TRP A 95 -7.84 -0.80 -15.98
C TRP A 95 -7.59 -2.13 -16.70
N HIS A 96 -7.82 -3.25 -16.03
CA HIS A 96 -7.73 -4.56 -16.65
C HIS A 96 -8.89 -5.46 -16.25
N LEU A 97 -9.73 -5.81 -17.24
CA LEU A 97 -10.94 -6.63 -17.09
C LEU A 97 -11.92 -6.01 -16.08
N SER A 98 -12.00 -6.60 -14.88
CA SER A 98 -12.87 -6.20 -13.76
C SER A 98 -12.10 -5.52 -12.63
N HIS A 99 -10.88 -5.05 -12.92
CA HIS A 99 -9.99 -4.45 -11.96
C HIS A 99 -9.63 -3.02 -12.36
N GLU A 100 -9.87 -2.09 -11.45
CA GLU A 100 -9.34 -0.73 -11.53
C GLU A 100 -8.15 -0.61 -10.59
N PHE A 101 -7.00 -0.21 -11.12
CA PHE A 101 -5.80 0.00 -10.31
C PHE A 101 -5.20 1.36 -10.61
N VAL A 102 -5.10 2.20 -9.59
CA VAL A 102 -4.38 3.47 -9.65
C VAL A 102 -3.27 3.44 -8.63
N TYR A 103 -2.05 3.70 -9.07
CA TYR A 103 -0.95 3.97 -8.17
C TYR A 103 -0.35 5.33 -8.47
N TRP A 104 0.20 5.93 -7.43
CA TRP A 104 0.90 7.19 -7.52
C TRP A 104 2.16 7.15 -6.68
N TYR A 105 3.16 7.88 -7.16
CA TYR A 105 4.43 8.07 -6.47
C TYR A 105 4.38 9.39 -5.73
N GLY A 106 4.88 9.37 -4.52
CA GLY A 106 4.91 10.51 -3.63
C GLY A 106 6.30 10.79 -3.11
N GLN A 107 6.55 12.04 -2.76
CA GLN A 107 7.77 12.44 -2.06
C GLN A 107 7.41 13.36 -0.89
N ARG A 108 8.03 13.12 0.26
CA ARG A 108 7.95 14.02 1.41
C ARG A 108 9.32 14.20 2.02
N THR A 109 9.58 15.38 2.58
CA THR A 109 10.82 15.64 3.30
C THR A 109 10.61 15.29 4.77
N ARG A 110 11.29 14.25 5.25
CA ARG A 110 11.26 13.88 6.66
C ARG A 110 12.45 14.51 7.37
N MET A 111 12.17 15.21 8.46
CA MET A 111 13.23 15.69 9.34
C MET A 111 13.64 14.55 10.28
N LEU A 112 14.91 14.18 10.24
CA LEU A 112 15.50 13.19 11.13
C LEU A 112 16.68 13.88 11.85
N HIS A 113 16.54 14.07 13.16
CA HIS A 113 17.39 14.97 13.93
C HIS A 113 17.41 16.40 13.34
N LYS A 114 18.54 16.83 12.76
CA LYS A 114 18.75 18.18 12.19
C LYS A 114 18.88 18.16 10.66
N ARG A 115 18.70 16.99 10.03
CA ARG A 115 18.87 16.80 8.58
C ARG A 115 17.53 16.45 7.93
N GLN A 116 17.34 16.96 6.73
CA GLN A 116 16.16 16.70 5.91
C GLN A 116 16.50 15.58 4.91
N TYR A 117 15.70 14.51 4.92
CA TYR A 117 15.85 13.39 4.02
C TYR A 117 14.62 13.26 3.13
N PRO A 118 14.78 13.05 1.81
CA PRO A 118 13.65 12.75 0.94
C PRO A 118 13.19 11.31 1.21
N ALA A 119 11.94 11.16 1.66
CA ALA A 119 11.25 9.89 1.72
C ALA A 119 10.37 9.75 0.48
N LYS A 120 10.60 8.67 -0.29
CA LYS A 120 9.76 8.31 -1.43
C LYS A 120 8.69 7.35 -0.95
N SER A 121 7.46 7.57 -1.40
CA SER A 121 6.34 6.69 -1.10
C SER A 121 5.72 6.16 -2.38
N ILE A 122 5.13 4.99 -2.31
CA ILE A 122 4.29 4.43 -3.36
C ILE A 122 2.96 4.11 -2.73
N HIS A 123 1.89 4.64 -3.32
CA HIS A 123 0.54 4.31 -2.90
C HIS A 123 -0.22 3.70 -4.08
N GLY A 124 -0.94 2.63 -3.83
CA GLY A 124 -1.74 1.91 -4.82
C GLY A 124 -3.13 1.65 -4.29
N ILE A 125 -4.14 2.02 -5.07
CA ILE A 125 -5.54 1.81 -4.80
C ILE A 125 -6.02 0.83 -5.86
N PHE A 126 -6.55 -0.30 -5.41
CA PHE A 126 -7.01 -1.39 -6.24
C PHE A 126 -8.47 -1.68 -5.93
N TYR A 127 -9.30 -1.77 -6.95
CA TYR A 127 -10.69 -2.19 -6.82
C TYR A 127 -10.97 -3.38 -7.74
N CYS A 128 -11.68 -4.37 -7.21
CA CYS A 128 -12.16 -5.52 -7.96
C CYS A 128 -13.70 -5.50 -8.01
N ASP A 129 -14.28 -5.36 -9.21
CA ASP A 129 -15.73 -5.37 -9.42
C ASP A 129 -16.35 -6.73 -9.07
N MET A 130 -15.60 -7.83 -9.21
CA MET A 130 -16.11 -9.19 -9.01
C MET A 130 -16.28 -9.55 -7.54
N THR A 131 -15.36 -9.07 -6.69
CA THR A 131 -15.40 -9.31 -5.24
C THR A 131 -15.91 -8.10 -4.46
N GLU A 132 -16.16 -6.97 -5.14
CA GLU A 132 -16.55 -5.69 -4.55
C GLU A 132 -15.58 -5.25 -3.43
N ARG A 133 -14.27 -5.45 -3.64
CA ARG A 133 -13.23 -5.14 -2.66
C ARG A 133 -12.36 -4.00 -3.14
N LEU A 134 -12.20 -3.02 -2.28
CA LEU A 134 -11.19 -1.96 -2.37
C LEU A 134 -9.99 -2.36 -1.51
N ILE A 135 -8.79 -2.26 -2.07
CA ILE A 135 -7.53 -2.52 -1.39
C ILE A 135 -6.64 -1.30 -1.58
N ASN A 136 -6.25 -0.67 -0.50
CA ASN A 136 -5.26 0.40 -0.49
C ASN A 136 -3.95 -0.15 0.03
N ARG A 137 -2.88 -0.01 -0.73
CA ARG A 137 -1.52 -0.36 -0.33
C ARG A 137 -0.69 0.91 -0.28
N HIS A 138 -0.07 1.16 0.85
CA HIS A 138 0.90 2.22 1.03
C HIS A 138 2.27 1.62 1.35
N THR A 139 3.32 2.19 0.77
CA THR A 139 4.69 1.78 1.08
C THR A 139 5.60 3.01 1.17
N GLU A 140 6.40 3.07 2.24
CA GLU A 140 7.37 4.14 2.55
C GLU A 140 8.67 3.60 3.13
#